data_AF-A0A8T7B826-F1
#
_entry.id   AF-A0A8T7B826-F1
#
_cell.length_a   1.000
_cell.length_b   1.000
_cell.length_c   1.000
_cell.angle_alpha   90.00
_cell.angle_beta   90.00
_cell.angle_gamma   90.00
#
_symmetry.space_group_name_H-M   'P 1'
#
loop_
_entity.id
_entity.type
_entity.pdbx_description
1 polymer ?
#
loop_
_entity_poly.entity_id
_entity_poly.type
_entity_poly.pdbx_seq_one_letter_code
_entity_poly.pdbx_strand_id
1 'polypeptide(L)'
;MVADNESSSLPPLSLYVHLPWCVKKCPYCDFNSHALPDKAPLSEYTTALKRELDFWCPQIGERPIFSIFIGGGTPSLFPSGQIEDFMSYVRQQFNVDENLEVTLEANPGTVDEKNFAGYFAAGVNRLSIGAQSFNDQHLKSLGRIH
;
A
#
# COMPACT_ATOMS: atom_id res chain seq x y z
N MET A 1 -28.77 3.63 41.56
CA MET A 1 -27.86 2.68 40.89
C MET A 1 -27.69 3.20 39.49
N VAL A 2 -26.50 3.74 39.20
CA VAL A 2 -26.17 4.38 37.93
C VAL A 2 -26.04 3.26 36.89
N ALA A 3 -26.81 3.34 35.81
CA ALA A 3 -26.58 2.51 34.65
C ALA A 3 -25.29 3.02 33.98
N ASP A 4 -24.25 2.20 33.96
CA ASP A 4 -23.03 2.48 33.23
C ASP A 4 -23.38 2.64 31.74
N ASN A 5 -23.26 3.87 31.27
CA ASN A 5 -23.45 4.24 29.89
C ASN A 5 -22.13 3.90 29.18
N GLU A 6 -22.00 2.67 28.68
CA GLU A 6 -20.88 2.30 27.80
C GLU A 6 -20.98 3.15 26.52
N SER A 7 -20.22 4.24 26.49
CA SER A 7 -19.97 5.02 25.29
C SER A 7 -19.26 4.11 24.29
N SER A 8 -20.01 3.50 23.39
CA SER A 8 -19.49 2.71 22.27
C SER A 8 -18.71 3.62 21.32
N SER A 9 -17.44 3.88 21.62
CA SER A 9 -16.52 4.54 20.71
C SER A 9 -16.38 3.68 19.44
N LEU A 10 -16.52 4.31 18.26
CA LEU A 10 -16.30 3.62 16.98
C LEU A 10 -14.89 3.01 16.94
N PRO A 11 -14.72 1.83 16.30
CA PRO A 11 -13.42 1.16 16.26
C PRO A 11 -12.37 1.99 15.49
N PRO A 12 -11.07 1.77 15.69
CA PRO A 12 -10.03 2.39 14.87
C PRO A 12 -10.14 1.92 13.40
N LEU A 13 -9.38 2.55 12.51
CA LEU A 13 -9.47 2.36 11.06
C LEU A 13 -8.21 1.72 10.46
N SER A 14 -8.44 0.96 9.39
CA SER A 14 -7.39 0.49 8.48
C SER A 14 -7.55 1.17 7.13
N LEU A 15 -6.46 1.64 6.54
CA LEU A 15 -6.43 2.23 5.20
C LEU A 15 -5.81 1.24 4.22
N TYR A 16 -6.59 0.82 3.22
CA TYR A 16 -6.07 0.08 2.08
C TYR A 16 -5.83 1.04 0.92
N VAL A 17 -4.63 0.96 0.32
CA VAL A 17 -4.23 1.78 -0.82
C VAL A 17 -3.94 0.86 -1.99
N HIS A 18 -4.70 1.00 -3.06
CA HIS A 18 -4.57 0.18 -4.24
C HIS A 18 -3.66 0.86 -5.27
N LEU A 19 -2.56 0.22 -5.65
CA LEU A 19 -1.64 0.66 -6.69
C LEU A 19 -1.66 -0.35 -7.85
N PRO A 20 -2.31 -0.06 -8.99
CA PRO A 20 -2.80 -1.09 -9.90
C PRO A 20 -1.76 -1.56 -10.93
N TRP A 21 -0.49 -1.17 -10.85
CA TRP A 21 0.48 -1.47 -11.91
C TRP A 21 1.45 -2.59 -11.55
N CYS A 22 1.72 -3.47 -12.52
CA CYS A 22 2.76 -4.49 -12.48
C CYS A 22 3.73 -4.28 -13.64
N VAL A 23 5.00 -4.73 -13.52
CA VAL A 23 5.94 -4.76 -14.66
C VAL A 23 5.35 -5.58 -15.81
N LYS A 24 4.72 -6.71 -15.46
CA LYS A 24 3.99 -7.57 -16.36
C LYS A 24 2.82 -8.19 -15.62
N LYS A 25 1.65 -8.25 -16.27
CA LYS A 25 0.50 -8.97 -15.72
C LYS A 25 0.76 -10.48 -15.81
N CYS A 26 0.70 -11.16 -14.66
CA CYS A 26 0.83 -12.62 -14.61
C CYS A 26 -0.42 -13.29 -15.22
N PRO A 27 -0.28 -14.39 -15.97
CA PRO A 27 -1.40 -15.03 -16.68
C PRO A 27 -2.47 -15.60 -15.74
N TYR A 28 -2.12 -15.88 -14.49
CA TYR A 28 -3.02 -16.39 -13.46
C TYR A 28 -3.60 -15.29 -12.56
N CYS A 29 -3.16 -14.03 -12.71
CA CYS A 29 -3.54 -12.95 -11.80
C CYS A 29 -4.92 -12.39 -12.13
N ASP A 30 -5.87 -12.61 -11.21
CA ASP A 30 -7.24 -12.09 -11.25
C ASP A 30 -7.40 -10.76 -10.47
N PHE A 31 -6.34 -10.28 -9.80
CA PHE A 31 -6.35 -8.97 -9.16
C PHE A 31 -6.58 -7.84 -10.16
N ASN A 32 -7.24 -6.78 -9.68
CA ASN A 32 -7.31 -5.50 -10.39
C ASN A 32 -5.88 -4.97 -10.55
N SER A 33 -5.31 -5.23 -11.71
CA SER A 33 -3.92 -4.92 -12.01
C SER A 33 -3.74 -4.83 -13.52
N HIS A 34 -2.79 -4.00 -13.92
CA HIS A 34 -2.51 -3.64 -15.29
C HIS A 34 -1.00 -3.65 -15.51
N ALA A 35 -0.56 -3.99 -16.72
CA ALA A 35 0.83 -3.77 -17.09
C ALA A 35 1.14 -2.26 -17.02
N LEU A 36 2.29 -1.92 -16.46
CA LEU A 36 2.78 -0.54 -16.39
C LEU A 36 2.99 -0.03 -17.83
N PRO A 37 2.29 1.03 -18.26
CA PRO A 37 2.52 1.60 -19.58
C PRO A 37 3.83 2.40 -19.60
N ASP A 38 4.42 2.60 -20.78
CA ASP A 38 5.69 3.33 -20.96
C ASP A 38 5.68 4.73 -20.31
N LYS A 39 4.51 5.37 -20.29
CA LYS A 39 4.25 6.62 -19.56
C LYS A 39 3.23 6.37 -18.46
N ALA A 40 3.70 5.77 -17.38
CA ALA A 40 2.87 5.49 -16.22
C ALA A 40 2.51 6.79 -15.46
N PRO A 41 1.23 7.07 -15.22
CA PRO A 41 0.79 8.27 -14.54
C PRO A 41 0.90 8.13 -13.01
N LEU A 42 2.06 7.71 -12.50
CA LEU A 42 2.24 7.36 -11.08
C LEU A 42 2.01 8.58 -10.17
N SER A 43 2.50 9.75 -10.60
CA SER A 43 2.37 11.00 -9.85
C SER A 43 0.92 11.51 -9.86
N GLU A 44 0.29 11.47 -11.04
CA GLU A 44 -1.10 11.87 -11.22
C GLU A 44 -2.04 10.95 -10.43
N TYR A 45 -1.72 9.66 -10.37
CA TYR A 45 -2.48 8.69 -9.58
C TYR A 45 -2.32 8.94 -8.09
N THR A 46 -1.09 9.17 -7.62
CA THR A 46 -0.84 9.54 -6.20
C THR A 46 -1.57 10.83 -5.84
N THR A 47 -1.61 11.80 -6.74
CA THR A 47 -2.38 13.04 -6.57
C THR A 47 -3.88 12.77 -6.50
N ALA A 48 -4.41 11.86 -7.32
CA ALA A 48 -5.81 11.47 -7.28
C ALA A 48 -6.17 10.76 -5.96
N LEU A 49 -5.31 9.87 -5.46
CA LEU A 49 -5.48 9.22 -4.15
C LEU A 49 -5.54 10.24 -3.02
N LYS A 50 -4.68 11.26 -3.03
CA LYS A 50 -4.73 12.35 -2.03
C LYS A 50 -6.05 13.11 -2.08
N ARG A 51 -6.56 13.43 -3.27
CA ARG A 51 -7.88 14.08 -3.43
C ARG A 51 -9.03 13.19 -2.95
N GLU A 52 -8.93 11.88 -3.12
CA GLU A 52 -9.90 10.94 -2.56
C GLU A 52 -9.85 10.96 -1.02
N LEU A 53 -8.65 11.02 -0.43
CA LEU A 53 -8.48 11.16 1.01
C LEU A 53 -9.05 12.48 1.54
N ASP A 54 -8.88 13.62 0.83
CA ASP A 54 -9.52 14.89 1.19
C ASP A 54 -11.05 14.74 1.32
N PHE A 55 -11.67 13.97 0.42
CA PHE A 55 -13.11 13.71 0.46
C PHE A 55 -13.52 12.88 1.68
N TRP A 56 -12.72 11.88 2.07
CA TRP A 56 -13.01 10.99 3.20
C TRP A 56 -12.67 11.59 4.56
N CYS A 57 -11.66 12.46 4.64
CA CYS A 57 -11.17 13.09 5.87
C CYS A 57 -12.27 13.61 6.81
N PRO A 58 -13.24 14.45 6.37
CA PRO A 58 -14.30 14.94 7.25
C PRO A 58 -15.34 13.89 7.66
N GLN A 59 -15.37 12.73 7.00
CA GLN A 59 -16.41 11.70 7.20
C GLN A 59 -16.04 10.66 8.26
N ILE A 60 -14.75 10.50 8.54
CA ILE A 60 -14.27 9.45 9.43
C ILE A 60 -14.06 9.90 10.88
N GLY A 61 -14.17 11.21 11.14
CA GLY A 61 -13.98 11.81 12.47
C GLY A 61 -12.54 11.64 12.99
N GLU A 62 -12.37 11.60 14.30
CA GLU A 62 -11.06 11.48 14.97
C GLU A 62 -10.56 10.03 15.12
N ARG A 63 -11.19 9.08 14.40
CA ARG A 63 -10.86 7.65 14.50
C ARG A 63 -9.40 7.44 14.06
N PRO A 64 -8.53 6.87 14.90
CA PRO A 64 -7.13 6.69 14.54
C PRO A 64 -7.01 5.63 13.45
N ILE A 65 -6.15 5.89 12.46
CA ILE A 65 -5.68 4.87 11.53
C ILE A 65 -4.56 4.10 12.23
N PHE A 66 -4.77 2.81 12.45
CA PHE A 66 -3.79 1.93 13.12
C PHE A 66 -3.01 1.05 12.16
N SER A 67 -3.47 0.91 10.91
CA SER A 67 -2.77 0.14 9.88
C SER A 67 -2.97 0.71 8.48
N ILE A 68 -1.93 0.70 7.65
CA ILE A 68 -1.97 1.01 6.23
C ILE A 68 -1.45 -0.19 5.45
N PHE A 69 -2.21 -0.63 4.44
CA PHE A 69 -1.78 -1.68 3.53
C PHE A 69 -1.74 -1.15 2.10
N ILE A 70 -0.54 -1.05 1.54
CA ILE A 70 -0.29 -0.62 0.16
C ILE A 70 -0.12 -1.86 -0.69
N GLY A 71 -1.12 -2.16 -1.52
CA GLY A 71 -1.20 -3.40 -2.31
C GLY A 71 -1.73 -3.20 -3.72
N GLY A 72 -1.99 -4.29 -4.43
CA GLY A 72 -2.68 -4.28 -5.72
C GLY A 72 -1.89 -4.98 -6.81
N GLY A 73 -1.27 -4.20 -7.69
CA GLY A 73 -0.35 -4.71 -8.70
C GLY A 73 1.02 -5.02 -8.09
N THR A 74 1.90 -4.04 -8.14
CA THR A 74 3.24 -4.10 -7.55
C THR A 74 3.60 -2.72 -7.01
N PRO A 75 3.18 -2.40 -5.78
CA PRO A 75 3.49 -1.13 -5.11
C PRO A 75 4.97 -0.74 -5.11
N SER A 76 5.87 -1.72 -5.03
CA SER A 76 7.33 -1.53 -5.12
C SER A 76 7.84 -0.98 -6.47
N LEU A 77 6.96 -0.76 -7.46
CA LEU A 77 7.29 -0.01 -8.68
C LEU A 77 7.21 1.50 -8.50
N PHE A 78 6.53 1.97 -7.46
CA PHE A 78 6.47 3.40 -7.16
C PHE A 78 7.81 3.85 -6.58
N PRO A 79 8.36 4.99 -7.03
CA PRO A 79 9.52 5.59 -6.39
C PRO A 79 9.27 5.80 -4.90
N SER A 80 10.26 5.52 -4.05
CA SER A 80 10.13 5.68 -2.60
C SER A 80 9.71 7.10 -2.20
N GLY A 81 10.16 8.12 -2.92
CA GLY A 81 9.75 9.51 -2.69
C GLY A 81 8.25 9.75 -2.93
N GLN A 82 7.59 8.99 -3.81
CA GLN A 82 6.12 9.07 -3.96
C GLN A 82 5.39 8.40 -2.80
N ILE A 83 5.93 7.28 -2.30
CA ILE A 83 5.39 6.62 -1.10
C ILE A 83 5.57 7.55 0.11
N GLU A 84 6.73 8.17 0.27
CA GLU A 84 7.00 9.17 1.32
C GLU A 84 6.05 10.37 1.25
N ASP A 85 5.85 10.92 0.05
CA ASP A 85 4.93 12.03 -0.20
C ASP A 85 3.47 11.67 0.11
N PHE A 86 3.03 10.44 -0.22
CA PHE A 86 1.71 9.93 0.16
C PHE A 86 1.58 9.73 1.67
N MET A 87 2.55 9.07 2.29
CA MET A 87 2.53 8.77 3.74
C MET A 87 2.60 10.04 4.57
N SER A 88 3.42 11.01 4.17
CA SER A 88 3.48 12.33 4.81
C SER A 88 2.13 13.04 4.77
N TYR A 89 1.45 12.96 3.63
CA TYR A 89 0.12 13.52 3.47
C TYR A 89 -0.91 12.82 4.37
N VAL A 90 -0.90 11.48 4.46
CA VAL A 90 -1.78 10.73 5.37
C VAL A 90 -1.55 11.17 6.83
N ARG A 91 -0.29 11.27 7.28
CA ARG A 91 0.05 11.70 8.65
C ARG A 91 -0.35 13.15 8.96
N GLN A 92 -0.43 14.01 7.94
CA GLN A 92 -0.86 15.40 8.10
C GLN A 92 -2.39 15.54 8.18
N GLN A 93 -3.13 14.72 7.44
CA GLN A 93 -4.58 14.83 7.35
C GLN A 93 -5.35 13.99 8.37
N PHE A 94 -4.76 12.90 8.85
CA PHE A 94 -5.46 11.92 9.66
C PHE A 94 -4.82 11.74 11.04
N ASN A 95 -5.67 11.41 12.02
CA ASN A 95 -5.19 10.85 13.29
C ASN A 95 -4.57 9.46 13.00
N VAL A 96 -3.30 9.28 13.29
CA VAL A 96 -2.57 8.02 13.08
C VAL A 96 -2.06 7.50 14.41
N ASP A 97 -2.14 6.19 14.60
CA ASP A 97 -1.62 5.54 15.80
C ASP A 97 -0.08 5.67 15.87
N GLU A 98 0.47 5.80 17.08
CA GLU A 98 1.93 5.86 17.29
C GLU A 98 2.62 4.55 16.85
N ASN A 99 1.90 3.42 16.95
CA ASN A 99 2.36 2.09 16.57
C ASN A 99 1.85 1.66 15.18
N LEU A 100 1.57 2.64 14.29
CA LEU A 100 1.07 2.41 12.95
C LEU A 100 1.82 1.31 12.20
N GLU A 101 1.12 0.23 11.83
CA GLU A 101 1.65 -0.76 10.89
C GLU A 101 1.50 -0.22 9.46
N VAL A 102 2.57 -0.26 8.67
CA VAL A 102 2.55 0.12 7.26
C VAL A 102 3.14 -1.03 6.45
N THR A 103 2.26 -1.76 5.77
CA THR A 103 2.62 -2.87 4.89
C THR A 103 2.73 -2.39 3.44
N LEU A 104 3.78 -2.80 2.73
CA LEU A 104 3.92 -2.64 1.29
C LEU A 104 4.12 -3.99 0.59
N GLU A 105 3.35 -4.26 -0.46
CA GLU A 105 3.56 -5.43 -1.31
C GLU A 105 4.77 -5.24 -2.24
N ALA A 106 5.64 -6.24 -2.28
CA ALA A 106 6.83 -6.29 -3.12
C ALA A 106 7.02 -7.68 -3.74
N ASN A 107 7.86 -7.75 -4.77
CA ASN A 107 8.29 -8.99 -5.39
C ASN A 107 9.75 -9.31 -5.03
N PRO A 108 10.10 -10.61 -4.95
CA PRO A 108 11.50 -11.05 -4.92
C PRO A 108 12.26 -10.55 -6.15
N GLY A 109 13.45 -9.98 -5.94
CA GLY A 109 14.36 -9.57 -7.01
C GLY A 109 15.09 -8.26 -6.75
N THR A 110 16.16 -8.03 -7.51
CA THR A 110 17.07 -6.88 -7.37
C THR A 110 16.47 -5.54 -7.76
N VAL A 111 15.30 -5.53 -8.41
CA VAL A 111 14.58 -4.30 -8.79
C VAL A 111 13.98 -3.64 -7.56
N ASP A 112 13.31 -4.42 -6.71
CA ASP A 112 12.59 -3.92 -5.54
C ASP A 112 13.54 -3.65 -4.37
N GLU A 113 14.58 -4.47 -4.22
CA GLU A 113 15.56 -4.39 -3.12
C GLU A 113 16.21 -3.00 -3.01
N LYS A 114 16.52 -2.38 -4.16
CA LYS A 114 17.14 -1.05 -4.21
C LYS A 114 16.29 0.04 -3.59
N ASN A 115 14.97 -0.16 -3.51
CA ASN A 115 14.03 0.83 -3.00
C ASN A 115 13.67 0.61 -1.52
N PHE A 116 14.01 -0.55 -0.92
CA PHE A 116 13.58 -0.90 0.44
C PHE A 116 14.05 0.09 1.50
N ALA A 117 15.29 0.59 1.40
CA ALA A 117 15.77 1.62 2.31
C ALA A 117 14.94 2.90 2.22
N GLY A 118 14.51 3.28 1.01
CA GLY A 118 13.62 4.41 0.78
C GLY A 118 12.21 4.18 1.32
N TYR A 119 11.65 2.98 1.16
CA TYR A 119 10.34 2.65 1.73
C TYR A 119 10.37 2.63 3.26
N PHE A 120 11.45 2.11 3.85
CA PHE A 120 11.64 2.16 5.29
C PHE A 120 11.71 3.60 5.80
N ALA A 121 12.46 4.48 5.11
CA ALA A 121 12.50 5.91 5.43
C ALA A 121 11.12 6.59 5.26
N ALA A 122 10.32 6.16 4.29
CA ALA A 122 8.93 6.61 4.10
C ALA A 122 7.96 6.10 5.19
N GLY A 123 8.42 5.25 6.12
CA GLY A 123 7.64 4.72 7.23
C GLY A 123 7.02 3.35 6.98
N VAL A 124 7.38 2.63 5.91
CA VAL A 124 7.02 1.22 5.72
C VAL A 124 7.80 0.37 6.73
N ASN A 125 7.09 -0.42 7.53
CA ASN A 125 7.69 -1.27 8.57
C ASN A 125 7.32 -2.75 8.43
N ARG A 126 6.54 -3.12 7.40
CA ARG A 126 6.23 -4.51 7.04
C ARG A 126 6.25 -4.69 5.52
N LEU A 127 6.81 -5.80 5.05
CA LEU A 127 6.78 -6.18 3.64
C LEU A 127 5.92 -7.43 3.45
N SER A 128 5.10 -7.42 2.41
CA SER A 128 4.38 -8.61 1.91
C SER A 128 5.06 -9.05 0.62
N ILE A 129 5.77 -10.18 0.64
CA ILE A 129 6.57 -10.65 -0.49
C ILE A 129 5.83 -11.78 -1.20
N GLY A 130 5.42 -11.55 -2.44
CA GLY A 130 4.87 -12.60 -3.27
C GLY A 130 6.00 -13.51 -3.76
N ALA A 131 6.26 -14.66 -3.15
CA ALA A 131 7.22 -15.65 -3.67
C ALA A 131 6.59 -16.56 -4.74
N GLN A 132 5.35 -17.02 -4.50
CA GLN A 132 4.59 -18.00 -5.29
C GLN A 132 5.18 -19.41 -5.27
N SER A 133 6.45 -19.57 -5.62
CA SER A 133 7.15 -20.85 -5.54
C SER A 133 8.65 -20.64 -5.34
N PHE A 134 9.33 -21.66 -4.84
CA PHE A 134 10.80 -21.74 -4.80
C PHE A 134 11.35 -22.76 -5.82
N ASN A 135 10.53 -23.11 -6.82
CA ASN A 135 10.88 -24.04 -7.88
C ASN A 135 10.86 -23.31 -9.23
N ASP A 136 12.03 -23.24 -9.88
CA ASP A 136 12.23 -22.52 -11.13
C ASP A 136 11.32 -23.01 -12.27
N GLN A 137 11.00 -24.31 -12.31
CA GLN A 137 10.10 -24.86 -13.34
C GLN A 137 8.66 -24.37 -13.15
N HIS A 138 8.20 -24.24 -11.90
CA HIS A 138 6.90 -23.67 -11.59
C HIS A 138 6.88 -22.17 -11.90
N LEU A 139 7.93 -21.43 -11.49
CA LEU A 139 8.03 -19.99 -11.73
C LEU A 139 8.01 -19.65 -13.22
N LYS A 140 8.75 -20.42 -14.03
CA LYS A 140 8.72 -20.31 -15.50
C LYS A 140 7.33 -20.59 -16.07
N SER A 141 6.65 -21.64 -15.60
CA SER A 141 5.28 -21.96 -16.02
C SER A 141 4.27 -20.86 -15.66
N LEU A 142 4.47 -20.22 -14.50
CA LEU A 142 3.67 -19.11 -14.01
C LEU A 142 4.01 -17.77 -14.69
N GLY A 143 5.04 -17.72 -15.53
CA GLY A 143 5.50 -16.50 -16.20
C GLY A 143 6.15 -15.48 -15.25
N ARG A 144 6.67 -15.95 -14.12
CA ARG A 144 7.39 -15.15 -13.12
C ARG A 144 8.83 -14.92 -13.57
N ILE A 145 9.41 -13.80 -13.13
CA ILE A 145 10.75 -13.32 -13.53
C ILE A 145 11.82 -13.55 -12.46
N HIS A 146 11.44 -14.20 -11.37
CA HIS A 146 12.27 -14.63 -10.26
C HIS A 146 11.86 -16.04 -9.88
#